data_AF-A0A2R8AWZ0-F1
#
_entry.id   AF-A0A2R8AWZ0-F1
#
_cell.length_a   1.000
_cell.length_b   1.000
_cell.length_c   1.000
_cell.angle_alpha   90.00
_cell.angle_beta   90.00
_cell.angle_gamma   90.00
#
_symmetry.space_group_name_H-M   'P 1'
#
loop_
_entity.id
_entity.type
_entity.pdbx_description
1 polymer ?
#
loop_
_entity_poly.entity_id
_entity_poly.type
_entity_poly.pdbx_seq_one_letter_code
_entity_poly.pdbx_strand_id
1 'polypeptide(L)'
;MPPWVKWIPLAVLTLWVSLHFLRLGWIAANLSETDVIDIYANQYLEDRRRDGTGEGAQKSDCLAYPGEIRGIWFVVACGPKPFDAARHYEYHVNRFGALQFSGGPNLAPEI
;
A
#
# COMPACT_ATOMS: atom_id res chain seq x y z
N MET A 1 -32.17 -33.39 21.41
CA MET A 1 -31.03 -32.63 20.84
C MET A 1 -29.94 -32.55 21.91
N PRO A 2 -28.68 -32.89 21.61
CA PRO A 2 -27.59 -32.75 22.57
C PRO A 2 -27.47 -31.30 23.06
N PRO A 3 -27.23 -31.07 24.37
CA PRO A 3 -27.25 -29.72 24.94
C PRO A 3 -26.16 -28.80 24.35
N TRP A 4 -25.06 -29.35 23.83
CA TRP A 4 -23.95 -28.59 23.25
C TRP A 4 -24.28 -27.96 21.88
N VAL A 5 -25.26 -28.49 21.14
CA VAL A 5 -25.62 -28.01 19.79
C VAL A 5 -26.11 -26.56 19.82
N LYS A 6 -26.72 -26.13 20.93
CA LYS A 6 -27.19 -24.74 21.12
C LYS A 6 -26.04 -23.72 21.13
N TRP A 7 -24.81 -24.15 21.41
CA TRP A 7 -23.63 -23.29 21.46
C TRP A 7 -22.88 -23.21 20.13
N ILE A 8 -23.22 -24.03 19.13
CA ILE A 8 -22.57 -24.03 17.82
C ILE A 8 -22.54 -22.63 17.19
N PRO A 9 -23.64 -21.84 17.15
CA PRO A 9 -23.59 -20.52 16.52
C PRO A 9 -22.60 -19.57 17.20
N LEU A 10 -22.53 -19.61 18.54
CA LEU A 10 -21.57 -18.81 19.30
C LEU A 10 -20.13 -19.26 19.01
N ALA A 11 -19.87 -20.57 19.04
CA ALA A 11 -18.56 -21.12 18.74
C ALA A 11 -18.09 -20.75 17.32
N VAL A 12 -18.99 -20.80 16.33
CA VAL A 12 -18.70 -20.39 14.95
C VAL A 12 -18.37 -18.90 14.87
N LEU A 13 -19.16 -18.04 15.51
CA LEU A 13 -18.88 -16.60 15.58
C LEU A 13 -17.53 -16.30 16.22
N THR A 14 -17.20 -16.95 17.33
CA THR A 14 -15.91 -16.77 18.02
C THR A 14 -14.75 -17.23 17.16
N LEU A 15 -14.86 -18.39 16.51
CA LEU A 15 -13.85 -18.88 15.56
C LEU A 15 -13.65 -17.90 14.42
N TRP A 16 -14.75 -17.41 13.84
CA TRP A 16 -14.72 -16.47 12.72
C TRP A 16 -14.00 -15.17 13.11
N VAL A 17 -14.39 -14.56 14.22
CA VAL A 17 -13.74 -13.36 14.76
C VAL A 17 -12.24 -13.62 15.02
N SER A 18 -11.92 -14.74 15.69
CA SER A 18 -10.53 -15.09 16.01
C SER A 18 -9.66 -15.24 14.76
N LEU A 19 -10.18 -15.90 13.72
CA LEU A 19 -9.52 -16.03 12.41
C LEU A 19 -9.28 -14.67 11.77
N HIS A 20 -10.24 -13.75 11.84
CA HIS A 20 -10.07 -12.39 11.31
C HIS A 20 -8.99 -11.61 12.04
N PHE A 21 -9.00 -11.60 13.37
CA PHE A 21 -7.98 -10.90 14.15
C PHE A 21 -6.59 -11.51 13.98
N LEU A 22 -6.49 -12.85 13.93
CA LEU A 22 -5.23 -13.54 13.66
C LEU A 22 -4.67 -13.14 12.28
N ARG A 23 -5.52 -13.10 11.25
CA ARG A 23 -5.13 -12.66 9.91
C ARG A 23 -4.66 -11.21 9.88
N LEU A 24 -5.38 -10.31 10.55
CA LEU A 24 -4.99 -8.90 10.63
C LEU A 24 -3.66 -8.72 11.37
N GLY A 25 -3.46 -9.44 12.48
CA GLY A 25 -2.18 -9.46 13.20
C GLY A 25 -1.04 -10.01 12.36
N TRP A 26 -1.30 -11.08 11.58
CA TRP A 26 -0.32 -11.65 10.67
C TRP A 26 0.12 -10.67 9.59
N ILE A 27 -0.82 -9.95 8.97
CA ILE A 27 -0.52 -8.90 7.98
C ILE A 27 0.30 -7.79 8.64
N ALA A 28 -0.12 -7.31 9.81
CA ALA A 28 0.61 -6.26 10.53
C ALA A 28 2.03 -6.68 10.94
N ALA A 29 2.26 -7.97 11.19
CA ALA A 29 3.56 -8.51 11.58
C ALA A 29 4.49 -8.83 10.40
N ASN A 30 3.93 -9.18 9.23
CA ASN A 30 4.70 -9.62 8.06
C ASN A 30 4.77 -8.58 6.94
N LEU A 31 3.99 -7.49 7.01
CA LEU A 31 4.10 -6.40 6.05
C LEU A 31 5.39 -5.62 6.33
N SER A 32 6.45 -5.97 5.62
CA SER A 32 7.72 -5.24 5.70
C SER A 32 7.64 -3.95 4.87
N GLU A 33 8.34 -2.91 5.32
CA GLU A 33 8.46 -1.65 4.56
C GLU A 33 9.01 -1.93 3.15
N THR A 34 9.96 -2.85 3.04
CA THR A 34 10.57 -3.26 1.77
C THR A 34 9.57 -3.86 0.79
N ASP A 35 8.68 -4.75 1.23
CA ASP A 35 7.68 -5.38 0.35
C ASP A 35 6.75 -4.34 -0.27
N VAL A 36 6.33 -3.38 0.55
CA VAL A 36 5.44 -2.30 0.12
C VAL A 36 6.16 -1.37 -0.86
N ILE A 37 7.41 -1.01 -0.60
CA ILE A 37 8.24 -0.22 -1.54
C ILE A 37 8.36 -0.95 -2.88
N ASP A 38 8.63 -2.26 -2.87
CA ASP A 38 8.76 -3.05 -4.10
C ASP A 38 7.45 -3.12 -4.89
N ILE A 39 6.31 -3.24 -4.21
CA ILE A 39 4.99 -3.19 -4.84
C ILE A 39 4.78 -1.85 -5.56
N TYR A 40 5.02 -0.73 -4.88
CA TYR A 40 4.83 0.58 -5.49
C TYR A 40 5.90 0.94 -6.54
N ALA A 41 7.12 0.42 -6.40
CA ALA A 41 8.13 0.55 -7.45
C ALA A 41 7.73 -0.21 -8.73
N ASN A 42 7.07 -1.37 -8.62
CA ASN A 42 6.49 -2.05 -9.77
C ASN A 42 5.32 -1.25 -10.36
N GLN A 43 4.45 -0.68 -9.51
CA GLN A 43 3.33 0.17 -9.96
C GLN A 43 3.84 1.38 -10.74
N TYR A 44 4.90 2.03 -10.27
CA TYR A 44 5.56 3.13 -10.98
C TYR A 44 5.95 2.75 -12.41
N LEU A 45 6.60 1.61 -12.62
CA LEU A 45 7.01 1.19 -13.97
C LEU A 45 5.81 1.00 -14.89
N GLU A 46 4.70 0.47 -14.36
CA GLU A 46 3.46 0.28 -15.11
C GLU A 46 2.79 1.63 -15.43
N ASP A 47 2.73 2.56 -14.47
CA ASP A 47 2.19 3.90 -14.66
C ASP A 47 3.00 4.68 -15.71
N ARG A 48 4.33 4.59 -15.65
CA ARG A 48 5.24 5.19 -16.64
C ARG A 48 5.04 4.59 -18.03
N ARG A 49 4.85 3.27 -18.11
CA ARG A 49 4.57 2.57 -19.37
C ARG A 49 3.22 3.02 -19.95
N ARG A 50 2.19 3.13 -19.10
CA ARG A 50 0.86 3.63 -19.46
C ARG A 50 0.92 5.07 -20.00
N ASP A 51 1.69 5.92 -19.36
CA ASP A 51 1.82 7.34 -19.72
C ASP A 51 2.82 7.58 -20.86
N GLY A 52 3.28 6.52 -21.54
CA GLY A 52 4.16 6.62 -22.71
C GLY A 52 5.58 7.09 -22.39
N THR A 53 5.96 7.06 -21.11
CA THR A 53 7.22 7.60 -20.59
C THR A 53 8.07 6.52 -19.91
N GLY A 54 7.79 5.25 -20.15
CA GLY A 54 8.48 4.11 -19.53
C GLY A 54 9.96 3.95 -19.91
N GLU A 55 10.43 4.65 -20.94
CA GLU A 55 11.84 4.58 -21.34
C GLU A 55 12.76 5.15 -20.25
N GLY A 56 13.69 4.33 -19.77
CA GLY A 56 14.65 4.69 -18.72
C GLY A 56 14.09 4.66 -17.30
N ALA A 57 12.82 4.30 -17.09
CA ALA A 57 12.24 4.17 -15.75
C ALA A 57 12.83 2.94 -15.02
N GLN A 58 13.33 3.14 -13.80
CA GLN A 58 13.92 2.07 -12.99
C GLN A 58 13.36 2.07 -11.57
N LYS A 59 13.36 0.90 -10.93
CA LYS A 59 12.98 0.79 -9.51
C LYS A 59 13.88 1.62 -8.58
N SER A 60 15.14 1.83 -8.97
CA SER A 60 16.11 2.65 -8.25
C SER A 60 15.76 4.15 -8.24
N ASP A 61 14.80 4.56 -9.05
CA ASP A 61 14.30 5.95 -9.07
C ASP A 61 13.33 6.22 -7.92
N CYS A 62 12.94 5.18 -7.17
CA CYS A 62 12.04 5.25 -6.03
C CYS A 62 12.81 5.45 -4.70
N LEU A 63 12.29 6.35 -3.87
CA LEU A 63 12.75 6.62 -2.52
C LEU A 63 11.55 6.62 -1.58
N ALA A 64 11.71 6.04 -0.40
CA ALA A 64 10.68 6.01 0.63
C ALA A 64 11.07 6.93 1.80
N TYR A 65 10.12 7.72 2.29
CA TYR A 65 10.28 8.58 3.46
C TYR A 65 9.02 8.57 4.33
N PRO A 66 9.15 8.80 5.65
CA PRO A 66 8.01 8.77 6.56
C PRO A 66 6.95 9.82 6.18
N GLY A 67 5.68 9.45 6.32
CA GLY A 67 4.56 10.35 6.03
C GLY A 67 4.37 11.37 7.14
N GLU A 68 4.21 12.64 6.78
CA GLU A 68 3.96 13.72 7.76
C GLU A 68 2.47 13.87 8.12
N ILE A 69 1.58 13.27 7.31
CA ILE A 69 0.12 13.40 7.45
C ILE A 69 -0.44 12.25 8.31
N ARG A 70 -1.37 12.56 9.22
CA ARG A 70 -2.07 11.53 10.02
C ARG A 70 -2.77 10.51 9.12
N GLY A 71 -2.47 9.24 9.34
CA GLY A 71 -3.05 8.12 8.57
C GLY A 71 -2.17 7.66 7.40
N ILE A 72 -1.12 8.40 7.06
CA ILE A 72 -0.07 7.97 6.14
C ILE A 72 1.09 7.40 6.96
N TRP A 73 1.52 6.19 6.63
CA TRP A 73 2.68 5.56 7.26
C TRP A 73 3.96 6.04 6.59
N PHE A 74 4.03 5.96 5.25
CA PHE A 74 5.14 6.50 4.47
C PHE A 74 4.70 6.83 3.04
N VAL A 75 5.56 7.58 2.35
CA VAL A 75 5.38 7.99 0.97
C VAL A 75 6.49 7.38 0.13
N VAL A 76 6.12 6.78 -1.00
CA VAL A 76 7.05 6.27 -2.01
C VAL A 76 7.07 7.25 -3.17
N ALA A 77 8.15 8.01 -3.30
CA ALA A 77 8.33 8.97 -4.40
C ALA A 77 9.26 8.37 -5.45
N CYS A 78 8.78 8.24 -6.68
CA CYS A 78 9.49 7.66 -7.81
C CYS A 78 9.60 8.69 -8.94
N GLY A 79 10.81 8.95 -9.41
CA GLY A 79 11.00 9.80 -10.59
C GLY A 79 12.46 9.97 -11.00
N PRO A 80 12.70 10.41 -12.24
CA PRO A 80 14.04 10.53 -12.78
C PRO A 80 14.87 11.57 -12.01
N LYS A 81 16.19 11.37 -12.01
CA LYS A 81 17.19 12.36 -11.57
C LYS A 81 17.89 12.92 -12.82
N PRO A 82 17.88 14.24 -13.08
CA PRO A 82 17.34 15.33 -12.26
C PRO A 82 15.80 15.38 -12.24
N PHE A 83 15.25 16.01 -11.19
CA PHE A 83 13.81 16.07 -10.92
C PHE A 83 13.01 16.58 -12.12
N ASP A 84 12.00 15.82 -12.52
CA ASP A 84 11.04 16.19 -13.56
C ASP A 84 9.62 15.90 -13.06
N ALA A 85 8.85 16.97 -12.81
CA ALA A 85 7.47 16.88 -12.32
C ALA A 85 6.54 16.10 -13.26
N ALA A 86 6.80 16.12 -14.59
CA ALA A 86 6.00 15.38 -15.57
C ALA A 86 6.22 13.85 -15.48
N ARG A 87 7.19 13.41 -14.68
CA ARG A 87 7.65 12.02 -14.58
C ARG A 87 7.80 11.55 -13.14
N HIS A 88 7.31 12.35 -12.20
CA HIS A 88 7.39 12.10 -10.77
C HIS A 88 6.05 11.60 -10.23
N TYR A 89 6.07 10.51 -9.47
CA TYR A 89 4.90 9.89 -8.87
C TYR A 89 5.16 9.72 -7.38
N GLU A 90 4.17 10.08 -6.57
CA GLU A 90 4.20 9.94 -5.12
C GLU A 90 3.05 9.03 -4.69
N TYR A 91 3.34 7.95 -3.98
CA TYR A 91 2.34 7.02 -3.48
C TYR A 91 2.28 7.13 -1.97
N HIS A 92 1.17 7.64 -1.44
CA HIS A 92 0.96 7.78 0.00
C HIS A 92 0.30 6.52 0.54
N VAL A 93 1.01 5.81 1.40
CA VAL A 93 0.62 4.47 1.84
C VAL A 93 0.26 4.48 3.31
N ASN A 94 -0.82 3.81 3.68
CA ASN A 94 -1.19 3.63 5.09
C ASN A 94 -0.44 2.46 5.74
N ARG A 95 -0.65 2.25 7.05
CA ARG A 95 0.04 1.21 7.82
C ARG A 95 -0.29 -0.24 7.39
N PHE A 96 -1.32 -0.42 6.57
CA PHE A 96 -1.69 -1.72 6.02
C PHE A 96 -1.15 -1.93 4.60
N GLY A 97 -0.31 -1.02 4.09
CA GLY A 97 0.24 -1.10 2.74
C GLY A 97 -0.75 -0.70 1.65
N ALA A 98 -1.88 -0.06 2.02
CA ALA A 98 -2.87 0.39 1.06
C ALA A 98 -2.63 1.85 0.64
N LEU A 99 -2.86 2.11 -0.65
CA LEU A 99 -2.72 3.44 -1.25
C LEU A 99 -3.88 4.33 -0.77
N GLN A 100 -3.55 5.45 -0.13
CA GLN A 100 -4.50 6.48 0.26
C GLN A 100 -4.65 7.55 -0.82
N PHE A 101 -3.52 7.99 -1.37
CA PHE A 101 -3.47 9.01 -2.41
C PHE A 101 -2.25 8.78 -3.30
N SER A 102 -2.39 9.08 -4.59
CA SER A 102 -1.26 9.13 -5.52
C SER A 102 -1.10 10.57 -6.02
N GLY A 103 0.07 11.18 -5.80
CA GLY A 103 0.52 12.37 -6.52
C GLY A 103 1.18 11.94 -7.83
N GLY A 104 0.93 12.66 -8.91
CA GLY A 104 1.51 12.33 -10.21
C GLY A 104 1.47 13.55 -11.14
N PRO A 105 2.08 13.45 -12.34
CA PRO A 105 2.24 14.57 -13.25
C PRO A 105 0.93 15.23 -13.71
N ASN A 106 -0.20 14.53 -13.56
CA ASN A 106 -1.54 15.02 -13.91
C ASN A 106 -2.52 15.10 -12.72
N LEU A 107 -2.05 14.89 -11.50
CA LEU A 107 -2.89 14.95 -10.31
C LEU A 107 -2.54 16.24 -9.55
N ALA A 108 -3.22 17.32 -9.92
CA ALA A 108 -3.37 18.45 -9.01
C ALA A 108 -3.94 17.90 -7.68
N PRO A 109 -3.48 18.38 -6.52
CA PRO A 109 -4.02 17.94 -5.24
C PRO A 109 -5.51 18.29 -5.22
N GLU A 110 -6.39 17.30 -5.36
CA GLU A 110 -7.78 17.46 -4.95
C GLU A 110 -7.77 17.47 -3.43
N ILE A 111 -7.75 18.69 -2.88
CA ILE A 111 -7.89 19.00 -1.45
C ILE A 111 -9.35 18.87 -1.05
#